data_AF-A0A7Y3EU88-F1
#
_entry.id   AF-A0A7Y3EU88-F1
#
_cell.length_a   1.000
_cell.length_b   1.000
_cell.length_c   1.000
_cell.angle_alpha   90.00
_cell.angle_beta   90.00
_cell.angle_gamma   90.00
#
_symmetry.space_group_name_H-M   'P 1'
#
loop_
_entity.id
_entity.type
_entity.pdbx_description
1 polymer ?
#
loop_
_entity_poly.entity_id
_entity_poly.type
_entity_poly.pdbx_seq_one_letter_code
_entity_poly.pdbx_strand_id
1 'polypeptide(L)'
;MNLPGGHHLVKALTRHGVDTLFTLSGGHVFPIFDGAVKEGVRLLDVRHEQTAAFAAEAVGKLTGEPGVAVVTAGPGVTNTVSAVTAAFENGSPLMVVGGRAPAFRWGQGSLQEFDHVPLMAPITKSAHTVTSVADTVDMVDSAWTTATTPKQGPVFIDAGVDVQVSPAELDYPELQTRALEAAPLEDIEALAELIDRSRRPVIVAGSAVQLAGAHRQVRRLAEAASIPMFANGLGRGTLPADHPNSFSRARSVAFKSADLVVVVGTPLDFRLGFGQFGDAAVAHVVDHGDGLGSHVDLAAGLMGDLTPTLDTLAAAVTRTDRSDWIETLRQSEIDKRTEDRDQMSTTGSPIHPARLYGELLPYLDDTTVVIGDGGDFVSYAGRFVDAPLPGRWLDPGPFGCLGSGFGYAIGASVAQPDCRIVVLAGDGAFGFAGIEIDTLVRHGIDVTVVIGNNGIWGLEKHPMRAFYGYDVVADLQEGCRYDQMAQALGAKGTLVAEPETLSLTFDDAFSTGGVSVINVLTDPTVAYPRSANLM
;
A
#
# COMPACT_ATOMS: atom_id res chain seq x y z
N MET A 1 -0.93 39.48 1.18
CA MET A 1 -2.35 39.24 0.85
C MET A 1 -3.01 38.77 2.11
N ASN A 2 -4.01 39.50 2.59
CA ASN A 2 -4.75 39.16 3.79
C ASN A 2 -5.75 38.03 3.50
N LEU A 3 -5.43 36.80 3.91
CA LEU A 3 -6.23 35.59 3.64
C LEU A 3 -6.59 34.88 4.95
N PRO A 4 -7.72 34.15 5.01
CA PRO A 4 -8.05 33.29 6.14
C PRO A 4 -7.03 32.14 6.31
N GLY A 5 -6.82 31.65 7.53
CA GLY A 5 -5.91 30.54 7.82
C GLY A 5 -6.15 29.28 6.99
N GLY A 6 -7.42 28.92 6.71
CA GLY A 6 -7.74 27.79 5.84
C GLY A 6 -7.21 27.95 4.40
N HIS A 7 -7.13 29.18 3.90
CA HIS A 7 -6.57 29.51 2.58
C HIS A 7 -5.05 29.42 2.61
N HIS A 8 -4.43 29.94 3.67
CA HIS A 8 -2.98 29.80 3.86
C HIS A 8 -2.55 28.33 3.93
N LEU A 9 -3.34 27.48 4.60
CA LEU A 9 -3.11 26.04 4.68
C LEU A 9 -3.12 25.41 3.29
N VAL A 10 -4.19 25.62 2.50
CA VAL A 10 -4.29 25.08 1.14
C VAL A 10 -3.17 25.59 0.26
N LYS A 11 -2.88 26.90 0.30
CA LYS A 11 -1.81 27.48 -0.49
C LYS A 11 -0.43 26.91 -0.12
N ALA A 12 -0.19 26.63 1.17
CA ALA A 12 1.01 25.91 1.59
C ALA A 12 1.06 24.49 0.98
N LEU A 13 -0.04 23.74 0.99
CA LEU A 13 -0.12 22.42 0.33
C LEU A 13 0.14 22.49 -1.18
N THR A 14 -0.43 23.46 -1.90
CA THR A 14 -0.20 23.61 -3.35
C THR A 14 1.25 23.88 -3.72
N ARG A 15 2.03 24.51 -2.83
CA ARG A 15 3.48 24.71 -3.03
C ARG A 15 4.26 23.39 -3.06
N HIS A 16 3.74 22.36 -2.39
CA HIS A 16 4.26 20.99 -2.44
C HIS A 16 3.67 20.15 -3.59
N GLY A 17 2.90 20.77 -4.48
CA GLY A 17 2.31 20.09 -5.65
C GLY A 17 0.98 19.39 -5.37
N VAL A 18 0.35 19.60 -4.21
CA VAL A 18 -0.97 19.04 -3.92
C VAL A 18 -2.03 19.66 -4.82
N ASP A 19 -2.71 18.84 -5.60
CA ASP A 19 -3.81 19.24 -6.49
C ASP A 19 -5.17 18.66 -6.08
N THR A 20 -5.20 17.70 -5.14
CA THR A 20 -6.39 16.97 -4.71
C THR A 20 -6.39 16.77 -3.21
N LEU A 21 -7.53 17.02 -2.57
CA LEU A 21 -7.80 16.69 -1.16
C LEU A 21 -8.90 15.64 -1.07
N PHE A 22 -8.62 14.54 -0.36
CA PHE A 22 -9.62 13.51 -0.07
C PHE A 22 -10.36 13.87 1.21
N THR A 23 -11.69 13.81 1.23
CA THR A 23 -12.44 14.37 2.36
C THR A 23 -13.78 13.70 2.65
N LEU A 24 -14.29 13.88 3.87
CA LEU A 24 -15.71 13.82 4.14
C LEU A 24 -16.11 15.16 4.78
N SER A 25 -17.11 15.82 4.19
CA SER A 25 -17.45 17.20 4.51
C SER A 25 -17.97 17.36 5.96
N GLY A 26 -17.49 18.39 6.64
CA GLY A 26 -18.04 18.84 7.91
C GLY A 26 -17.65 20.28 8.25
N GLY A 27 -18.45 20.94 9.11
CA GLY A 27 -18.39 22.39 9.32
C GLY A 27 -17.03 22.91 9.80
N HIS A 28 -16.25 22.10 10.52
CA HIS A 28 -14.94 22.49 11.04
C HIS A 28 -13.82 22.59 9.99
N VAL A 29 -14.08 22.25 8.71
CA VAL A 29 -13.08 22.35 7.62
C VAL A 29 -13.57 23.16 6.42
N PHE A 30 -14.74 23.80 6.50
CA PHE A 30 -15.26 24.63 5.40
C PHE A 30 -14.32 25.75 4.94
N PRO A 31 -13.56 26.43 5.80
CA PRO A 31 -12.60 27.43 5.32
C PRO A 31 -11.45 26.84 4.50
N ILE A 32 -11.06 25.59 4.75
CA ILE A 32 -10.10 24.86 3.93
C ILE A 32 -10.73 24.56 2.55
N PHE A 33 -11.99 24.16 2.49
CA PHE A 33 -12.68 23.95 1.21
C PHE A 33 -12.81 25.24 0.40
N ASP A 34 -13.13 26.36 1.04
CA ASP A 34 -13.14 27.67 0.37
C ASP A 34 -11.75 28.04 -0.17
N GLY A 35 -10.68 27.68 0.56
CA GLY A 35 -9.30 27.78 0.09
C GLY A 35 -9.04 26.91 -1.15
N ALA A 36 -9.42 25.64 -1.10
CA ALA A 36 -9.25 24.68 -2.19
C ALA A 36 -9.91 25.15 -3.48
N VAL A 37 -11.15 25.64 -3.39
CA VAL A 37 -11.88 26.19 -4.55
C VAL A 37 -11.16 27.40 -5.16
N LYS A 38 -10.56 28.28 -4.35
CA LYS A 38 -9.86 29.48 -4.86
C LYS A 38 -8.48 29.17 -5.45
N GLU A 39 -7.79 28.17 -4.93
CA GLU A 39 -6.49 27.71 -5.46
C GLU A 39 -6.64 26.68 -6.60
N GLY A 40 -7.87 26.25 -6.93
CA GLY A 40 -8.13 25.28 -7.99
C GLY A 40 -7.81 23.83 -7.61
N VAL A 41 -7.74 23.53 -6.32
CA VAL A 41 -7.50 22.19 -5.77
C VAL A 41 -8.81 21.40 -5.78
N ARG A 42 -8.77 20.18 -6.32
CA ARG A 42 -9.91 19.27 -6.39
C ARG A 42 -10.28 18.76 -4.99
N LEU A 43 -11.57 18.81 -4.66
CA LEU A 43 -12.13 18.14 -3.48
C LEU A 43 -12.75 16.82 -3.94
N LEU A 44 -12.24 15.69 -3.44
CA LEU A 44 -12.80 14.37 -3.71
C LEU A 44 -13.41 13.83 -2.41
N ASP A 45 -14.74 13.90 -2.32
CA ASP A 45 -15.47 13.50 -1.13
C ASP A 45 -15.92 12.03 -1.17
N VAL A 46 -15.80 11.35 -0.03
CA VAL A 46 -16.06 9.91 0.15
C VAL A 46 -17.25 9.67 1.10
N ARG A 47 -17.60 8.39 1.33
CA ARG A 47 -18.69 8.01 2.26
C ARG A 47 -18.23 7.76 3.69
N HIS A 48 -16.93 7.57 3.91
CA HIS A 48 -16.34 7.41 5.24
C HIS A 48 -14.91 7.97 5.33
N GLU A 49 -14.54 8.65 6.41
CA GLU A 49 -13.22 9.28 6.56
C GLU A 49 -12.04 8.29 6.50
N GLN A 50 -12.26 7.04 6.90
CA GLN A 50 -11.28 5.95 6.71
C GLN A 50 -10.90 5.81 5.23
N THR A 51 -11.87 5.88 4.32
CA THR A 51 -11.64 5.82 2.87
C THR A 51 -10.82 7.02 2.40
N ALA A 52 -11.09 8.23 2.92
CA ALA A 52 -10.32 9.42 2.57
C ALA A 52 -8.84 9.27 2.96
N ALA A 53 -8.58 8.76 4.16
CA ALA A 53 -7.23 8.48 4.64
C ALA A 53 -6.54 7.37 3.81
N PHE A 54 -7.23 6.29 3.45
CA PHE A 54 -6.68 5.27 2.55
C PHE A 54 -6.41 5.81 1.14
N ALA A 55 -7.28 6.65 0.59
CA ALA A 55 -7.04 7.27 -0.71
C ALA A 55 -5.81 8.16 -0.71
N ALA A 56 -5.64 8.97 0.34
CA ALA A 56 -4.43 9.75 0.56
C ALA A 56 -3.19 8.85 0.74
N GLU A 57 -3.30 7.74 1.48
CA GLU A 57 -2.19 6.78 1.64
C GLU A 57 -1.77 6.17 0.29
N ALA A 58 -2.73 5.84 -0.59
CA ALA A 58 -2.39 5.28 -1.91
C ALA A 58 -1.62 6.26 -2.80
N VAL A 59 -1.91 7.56 -2.74
CA VAL A 59 -1.08 8.59 -3.38
C VAL A 59 0.35 8.50 -2.84
N GLY A 60 0.51 8.41 -1.52
CA GLY A 60 1.81 8.21 -0.86
C GLY A 60 2.55 6.96 -1.33
N LYS A 61 1.86 5.82 -1.39
CA LYS A 61 2.42 4.53 -1.85
C LYS A 61 2.89 4.57 -3.30
N LEU A 62 2.16 5.29 -4.16
CA LEU A 62 2.42 5.30 -5.60
C LEU A 62 3.44 6.35 -6.01
N THR A 63 3.48 7.49 -5.32
CA THR A 63 4.29 8.66 -5.72
C THR A 63 5.53 8.87 -4.85
N GLY A 64 5.54 8.37 -3.62
CA GLY A 64 6.53 8.72 -2.60
C GLY A 64 6.30 10.08 -1.94
N GLU A 65 5.26 10.83 -2.36
CA GLU A 65 4.86 12.13 -1.82
C GLU A 65 3.54 12.02 -1.03
N PRO A 66 3.36 12.78 0.06
CA PRO A 66 2.15 12.73 0.88
C PRO A 66 0.86 12.99 0.08
N GLY A 67 -0.07 12.02 0.10
CA GLY A 67 -1.47 12.33 -0.16
C GLY A 67 -2.08 13.07 1.03
N VAL A 68 -3.11 13.89 0.79
CA VAL A 68 -3.73 14.72 1.82
C VAL A 68 -5.19 14.34 2.06
N ALA A 69 -5.50 13.92 3.29
CA ALA A 69 -6.86 13.74 3.77
C ALA A 69 -7.28 14.93 4.66
N VAL A 70 -8.43 15.52 4.39
CA VAL A 70 -9.01 16.61 5.19
C VAL A 70 -10.33 16.15 5.79
N VAL A 71 -10.44 16.10 7.12
CA VAL A 71 -11.60 15.54 7.82
C VAL A 71 -12.08 16.48 8.93
N THR A 72 -13.38 16.42 9.25
CA THR A 72 -13.96 17.29 10.29
C THR A 72 -13.55 16.88 11.70
N ALA A 73 -13.89 17.70 12.70
CA ALA A 73 -13.56 17.46 14.10
C ALA A 73 -14.25 16.21 14.69
N GLY A 74 -13.78 15.78 15.87
CA GLY A 74 -14.33 14.69 16.66
C GLY A 74 -14.40 13.39 15.84
N PRO A 75 -15.61 12.90 15.51
CA PRO A 75 -15.79 11.65 14.78
C PRO A 75 -15.04 11.62 13.44
N GLY A 76 -14.89 12.76 12.75
CA GLY A 76 -14.18 12.79 11.47
C GLY A 76 -12.73 12.36 11.61
N VAL A 77 -12.01 12.88 12.62
CA VAL A 77 -10.64 12.46 12.92
C VAL A 77 -10.62 11.02 13.46
N THR A 78 -11.49 10.66 14.40
CA THR A 78 -11.45 9.31 15.01
C THR A 78 -11.73 8.20 14.01
N ASN A 79 -12.51 8.48 12.96
CA ASN A 79 -12.78 7.53 11.87
C ASN A 79 -11.55 7.26 10.98
N THR A 80 -10.50 8.09 11.05
CA THR A 80 -9.26 7.89 10.27
C THR A 80 -8.25 6.97 10.95
N VAL A 81 -8.40 6.69 12.26
CA VAL A 81 -7.38 6.04 13.10
C VAL A 81 -6.83 4.77 12.48
N SER A 82 -7.69 3.83 12.04
CA SER A 82 -7.22 2.57 11.46
C SER A 82 -6.42 2.74 10.17
N ALA A 83 -6.82 3.66 9.29
CA ALA A 83 -6.11 3.95 8.05
C ALA A 83 -4.78 4.66 8.31
N VAL A 84 -4.74 5.58 9.28
CA VAL A 84 -3.51 6.26 9.68
C VAL A 84 -2.51 5.28 10.32
N THR A 85 -2.99 4.36 11.18
CA THR A 85 -2.15 3.26 11.69
C THR A 85 -1.60 2.40 10.56
N ALA A 86 -2.43 2.06 9.57
CA ALA A 86 -1.98 1.29 8.40
C ALA A 86 -0.85 2.03 7.65
N ALA A 87 -1.02 3.33 7.40
CA ALA A 87 0.01 4.16 6.77
C ALA A 87 1.31 4.21 7.59
N PHE A 88 1.22 4.29 8.92
CA PHE A 88 2.38 4.27 9.82
C PHE A 88 3.17 2.95 9.74
N GLU A 89 2.46 1.83 9.81
CA GLU A 89 3.06 0.50 9.69
C GLU A 89 3.68 0.28 8.31
N ASN A 90 2.99 0.75 7.26
CA ASN A 90 3.47 0.72 5.88
C ASN A 90 4.63 1.67 5.60
N GLY A 91 4.89 2.63 6.48
CA GLY A 91 5.81 3.73 6.24
C GLY A 91 5.38 4.62 5.06
N SER A 92 4.08 4.74 4.81
CA SER A 92 3.55 5.50 3.68
C SER A 92 3.39 6.98 4.04
N PRO A 93 3.90 7.92 3.22
CA PRO A 93 3.74 9.34 3.48
C PRO A 93 2.28 9.74 3.31
N LEU A 94 1.72 10.37 4.34
CA LEU A 94 0.32 10.76 4.43
C LEU A 94 0.21 12.02 5.29
N MET A 95 -0.57 13.01 4.86
CA MET A 95 -0.94 14.14 5.72
C MET A 95 -2.44 14.09 6.02
N VAL A 96 -2.78 14.06 7.30
CA VAL A 96 -4.18 14.20 7.75
C VAL A 96 -4.36 15.56 8.40
N VAL A 97 -5.30 16.34 7.88
CA VAL A 97 -5.71 17.62 8.43
C VAL A 97 -7.08 17.45 9.08
N GLY A 98 -7.13 17.53 10.40
CA GLY A 98 -8.37 17.50 11.18
C GLY A 98 -8.89 18.90 11.44
N GLY A 99 -10.20 19.12 11.28
CA GLY A 99 -10.85 20.28 11.87
C GLY A 99 -10.89 20.16 13.40
N ARG A 100 -10.89 21.28 14.11
CA ARG A 100 -10.99 21.33 15.59
C ARG A 100 -12.01 22.36 16.04
N ALA A 101 -12.69 22.06 17.14
CA ALA A 101 -13.54 23.02 17.85
C ALA A 101 -12.75 24.30 18.22
N PRO A 102 -13.42 25.47 18.27
CA PRO A 102 -12.74 26.74 18.48
C PRO A 102 -12.13 26.86 19.89
N ALA A 103 -10.94 27.47 19.97
CA ALA A 103 -10.18 27.55 21.22
C ALA A 103 -10.90 28.36 22.31
N PHE A 104 -11.63 29.41 21.94
CA PHE A 104 -12.31 30.30 22.91
C PHE A 104 -13.49 29.64 23.66
N ARG A 105 -13.93 28.44 23.24
CA ARG A 105 -14.97 27.64 23.92
C ARG A 105 -14.45 26.30 24.45
N TRP A 106 -13.15 26.08 24.39
CA TRP A 106 -12.56 24.80 24.80
C TRP A 106 -12.94 24.42 26.24
N GLY A 107 -13.38 23.18 26.43
CA GLY A 107 -13.83 22.64 27.72
C GLY A 107 -15.26 22.98 28.09
N GLN A 108 -15.99 23.71 27.26
CA GLN A 108 -17.42 24.02 27.46
C GLN A 108 -18.35 23.02 26.77
N GLY A 109 -17.79 21.98 26.11
CA GLY A 109 -18.57 20.97 25.39
C GLY A 109 -19.05 21.47 24.03
N SER A 110 -18.15 22.07 23.24
CA SER A 110 -18.46 22.43 21.84
C SER A 110 -18.85 21.19 21.03
N LEU A 111 -19.63 21.37 19.97
CA LEU A 111 -19.98 20.28 19.06
C LEU A 111 -18.70 19.63 18.52
N GLN A 112 -18.58 18.31 18.67
CA GLN A 112 -17.40 17.54 18.23
C GLN A 112 -16.07 17.98 18.88
N GLU A 113 -16.12 18.59 20.08
CA GLU A 113 -14.93 18.88 20.87
C GLU A 113 -14.24 17.60 21.35
N PHE A 114 -13.02 17.36 20.87
CA PHE A 114 -12.19 16.23 21.28
C PHE A 114 -10.71 16.62 21.13
N ASP A 115 -9.86 16.15 22.05
CA ASP A 115 -8.43 16.40 21.94
C ASP A 115 -7.76 15.34 21.06
N HIS A 116 -7.60 15.66 19.77
CA HIS A 116 -7.15 14.69 18.77
C HIS A 116 -5.66 14.33 18.90
N VAL A 117 -4.80 15.27 19.30
CA VAL A 117 -3.34 15.06 19.28
C VAL A 117 -2.89 13.84 20.10
N PRO A 118 -3.34 13.63 21.36
CA PRO A 118 -2.99 12.44 22.12
C PRO A 118 -3.43 11.11 21.48
N LEU A 119 -4.52 11.13 20.70
CA LEU A 119 -5.00 9.95 19.95
C LEU A 119 -4.14 9.65 18.73
N MET A 120 -3.70 10.68 18.01
CA MET A 120 -2.96 10.55 16.75
C MET A 120 -1.45 10.36 16.96
N ALA A 121 -0.90 10.87 18.06
CA ALA A 121 0.53 10.80 18.37
C ALA A 121 1.18 9.40 18.26
N PRO A 122 0.59 8.28 18.74
CA PRO A 122 1.23 6.98 18.65
C PRO A 122 1.24 6.36 17.24
N ILE A 123 0.46 6.92 16.31
CA ILE A 123 0.26 6.39 14.95
C ILE A 123 0.68 7.40 13.87
N THR A 124 1.42 8.44 14.26
CA THR A 124 1.96 9.46 13.36
C THR A 124 3.39 9.81 13.73
N LYS A 125 4.15 10.31 12.77
CA LYS A 125 5.50 10.84 13.01
C LYS A 125 5.46 12.18 13.74
N SER A 126 4.41 12.95 13.52
CA SER A 126 4.13 14.19 14.23
C SER A 126 2.62 14.45 14.28
N ALA A 127 2.16 15.01 15.40
CA ALA A 127 0.77 15.39 15.63
C ALA A 127 0.75 16.73 16.37
N HIS A 128 0.18 17.77 15.75
CA HIS A 128 0.22 19.13 16.30
C HIS A 128 -1.09 19.88 16.09
N THR A 129 -1.44 20.72 17.06
CA THR A 129 -2.53 21.69 16.93
C THR A 129 -2.00 23.02 16.43
N VAL A 130 -2.58 23.55 15.36
CA VAL A 130 -2.31 24.92 14.90
C VAL A 130 -3.00 25.89 15.85
N THR A 131 -2.22 26.69 16.56
CA THR A 131 -2.73 27.61 17.59
C THR A 131 -2.88 29.05 17.10
N SER A 132 -2.23 29.42 15.98
CA SER A 132 -2.32 30.73 15.38
C SER A 132 -2.25 30.67 13.86
N VAL A 133 -2.82 31.67 13.18
CA VAL A 133 -2.75 31.76 11.71
C VAL A 133 -1.31 31.92 11.24
N ALA A 134 -0.48 32.64 12.01
CA ALA A 134 0.92 32.90 11.69
C ALA A 134 1.75 31.62 11.51
N ASP A 135 1.43 30.57 12.27
CA ASP A 135 2.18 29.31 12.26
C ASP A 135 1.72 28.35 11.15
N THR A 136 0.66 28.69 10.40
CA THR A 136 0.00 27.74 9.49
C THR A 136 0.92 27.25 8.38
N VAL A 137 1.69 28.15 7.75
CA VAL A 137 2.57 27.82 6.63
C VAL A 137 3.75 26.97 7.11
N ASP A 138 4.42 27.40 8.17
CA ASP A 138 5.56 26.68 8.75
C ASP A 138 5.17 25.29 9.28
N MET A 139 3.97 25.15 9.86
CA MET A 139 3.46 23.87 10.32
C MET A 139 3.24 22.89 9.16
N VAL A 140 2.65 23.36 8.05
CA VAL A 140 2.45 22.53 6.85
C VAL A 140 3.79 22.11 6.25
N ASP A 141 4.73 23.06 6.08
CA ASP A 141 6.04 22.79 5.50
C ASP A 141 6.88 21.83 6.37
N SER A 142 6.81 21.98 7.70
CA SER A 142 7.47 21.09 8.66
C SER A 142 6.83 19.70 8.70
N ALA A 143 5.50 19.62 8.69
CA ALA A 143 4.77 18.36 8.64
C ALA A 143 5.06 17.60 7.33
N TRP A 144 5.11 18.30 6.19
CA TRP A 144 5.47 17.71 4.90
C TRP A 144 6.87 17.10 4.93
N THR A 145 7.86 17.88 5.40
CA THR A 145 9.25 17.42 5.57
C THR A 145 9.35 16.20 6.49
N THR A 146 8.54 16.17 7.56
CA THR A 146 8.48 15.05 8.49
C THR A 146 7.89 13.81 7.82
N ALA A 147 6.82 13.95 7.05
CA ALA A 147 6.15 12.84 6.36
C ALA A 147 7.05 12.16 5.32
N THR A 148 7.86 12.95 4.59
CA THR A 148 8.75 12.47 3.52
C THR A 148 10.12 12.00 4.01
N THR A 149 10.55 12.41 5.21
CA THR A 149 11.80 11.92 5.80
C THR A 149 11.73 10.42 6.11
N PRO A 150 12.72 9.59 5.73
CA PRO A 150 12.77 8.19 6.15
C PRO A 150 12.88 7.97 7.68
N LYS A 151 12.26 6.95 8.28
CA LYS A 151 11.17 6.13 7.73
C LYS A 151 10.00 7.06 7.40
N GLN A 152 9.52 7.04 6.15
CA GLN A 152 8.36 7.84 5.75
C GLN A 152 7.14 7.44 6.57
N GLY A 153 6.13 8.31 6.64
CA GLY A 153 4.95 7.99 7.44
C GLY A 153 3.94 9.12 7.55
N PRO A 154 2.83 8.87 8.25
CA PRO A 154 1.75 9.81 8.40
C PRO A 154 2.09 10.94 9.38
N VAL A 155 1.55 12.12 9.11
CA VAL A 155 1.57 13.30 9.99
C VAL A 155 0.17 13.85 10.17
N PHE A 156 -0.08 14.48 11.32
CA PHE A 156 -1.40 15.02 11.67
C PHE A 156 -1.33 16.50 12.06
N ILE A 157 -2.18 17.30 11.42
CA ILE A 157 -2.38 18.72 11.73
C ILE A 157 -3.82 18.91 12.23
N ASP A 158 -3.98 19.37 13.46
CA ASP A 158 -5.27 19.70 14.07
C ASP A 158 -5.53 21.21 13.99
N ALA A 159 -6.48 21.63 13.16
CA ALA A 159 -6.70 23.04 12.83
C ALA A 159 -7.99 23.57 13.46
N GLY A 160 -7.88 24.47 14.44
CA GLY A 160 -9.01 25.19 15.04
C GLY A 160 -9.81 25.96 14.00
N VAL A 161 -11.15 25.80 14.00
CA VAL A 161 -12.02 26.54 13.06
C VAL A 161 -11.87 28.06 13.19
N ASP A 162 -11.59 28.55 14.39
CA ASP A 162 -11.27 29.95 14.68
C ASP A 162 -9.95 30.41 14.05
N VAL A 163 -8.92 29.56 14.05
CA VAL A 163 -7.67 29.81 13.31
C VAL A 163 -7.96 29.81 11.80
N GLN A 164 -8.71 28.85 11.32
CA GLN A 164 -8.99 28.71 9.88
C GLN A 164 -9.75 29.92 9.29
N VAL A 165 -10.65 30.54 10.04
CA VAL A 165 -11.41 31.73 9.58
C VAL A 165 -10.69 33.05 9.83
N SER A 166 -9.69 33.07 10.72
CA SER A 166 -8.99 34.30 11.07
C SER A 166 -8.07 34.75 9.92
N PRO A 167 -8.13 36.01 9.49
CA PRO A 167 -7.31 36.51 8.39
C PRO A 167 -5.92 36.95 8.88
N ALA A 168 -4.90 36.71 8.07
CA ALA A 168 -3.55 37.24 8.26
C ALA A 168 -2.87 37.53 6.92
N GLU A 169 -1.80 38.32 6.94
CA GLU A 169 -0.84 38.36 5.85
C GLU A 169 0.38 37.53 6.23
N LEU A 170 0.67 36.48 5.46
CA LEU A 170 1.79 35.58 5.71
C LEU A 170 2.79 35.60 4.54
N ASP A 171 4.05 35.40 4.90
CA ASP A 171 5.12 35.10 3.94
C ASP A 171 5.15 33.61 3.62
N TYR A 172 5.69 33.28 2.45
CA TYR A 172 5.86 31.90 1.99
C TYR A 172 7.34 31.66 1.70
N PRO A 173 8.09 31.07 2.62
CA PRO A 173 9.52 30.85 2.44
C PRO A 173 9.81 29.87 1.28
N GLU A 174 11.05 29.80 0.84
CA GLU A 174 11.46 28.81 -0.15
C GLU A 174 11.47 27.40 0.48
N LEU A 175 10.88 26.43 -0.22
CA LEU A 175 10.89 25.04 0.24
C LEU A 175 12.32 24.50 0.26
N GLN A 176 12.69 23.87 1.38
CA GLN A 176 14.03 23.33 1.56
C GLN A 176 14.10 21.90 1.00
N THR A 177 15.08 21.62 0.16
CA THR A 177 15.37 20.26 -0.30
C THR A 177 16.41 19.61 0.61
N ARG A 178 16.14 18.38 1.06
CA ARG A 178 17.09 17.59 1.84
C ARG A 178 18.11 16.89 0.91
N ALA A 179 19.38 16.90 1.30
CA ALA A 179 20.39 16.09 0.64
C ALA A 179 20.21 14.59 0.95
N LEU A 180 20.33 13.76 -0.08
CA LEU A 180 20.32 12.30 0.06
C LEU A 180 21.76 11.84 0.34
N GLU A 181 21.98 11.23 1.51
CA GLU A 181 23.29 10.76 1.94
C GLU A 181 23.37 9.23 1.83
N ALA A 182 24.42 8.73 1.17
CA ALA A 182 24.68 7.29 1.11
C ALA A 182 25.14 6.74 2.47
N ALA A 183 25.04 5.43 2.64
CA ALA A 183 25.72 4.74 3.74
C ALA A 183 27.25 4.95 3.67
N PRO A 184 27.97 4.79 4.79
CA PRO A 184 29.43 4.88 4.81
C PRO A 184 30.07 3.97 3.76
N LEU A 185 31.05 4.50 3.03
CA LEU A 185 31.70 3.77 1.93
C LEU A 185 32.33 2.44 2.39
N GLU A 186 32.92 2.43 3.59
CA GLU A 186 33.52 1.23 4.18
C GLU A 186 32.51 0.09 4.39
N ASP A 187 31.28 0.43 4.82
CA ASP A 187 30.22 -0.56 4.99
C ASP A 187 29.72 -1.08 3.64
N ILE A 188 29.61 -0.19 2.65
CA ILE A 188 29.23 -0.53 1.27
C ILE A 188 30.25 -1.49 0.65
N GLU A 189 31.55 -1.20 0.79
CA GLU A 189 32.65 -2.04 0.32
C GLU A 189 32.64 -3.41 1.02
N ALA A 190 32.41 -3.45 2.34
CA ALA A 190 32.30 -4.70 3.08
C ALA A 190 31.13 -5.58 2.59
N LEU A 191 29.96 -4.99 2.30
CA LEU A 191 28.84 -5.72 1.71
C LEU A 191 29.16 -6.18 0.27
N ALA A 192 29.85 -5.37 -0.53
CA ALA A 192 30.26 -5.76 -1.88
C ALA A 192 31.17 -7.01 -1.84
N GLU A 193 32.13 -7.06 -0.91
CA GLU A 193 33.00 -8.22 -0.71
C GLU A 193 32.24 -9.48 -0.25
N LEU A 194 31.20 -9.32 0.57
CA LEU A 194 30.33 -10.44 0.96
C LEU A 194 29.54 -10.97 -0.23
N ILE A 195 28.97 -10.06 -1.05
CA ILE A 195 28.27 -10.41 -2.28
C ILE A 195 29.20 -11.17 -3.22
N ASP A 196 30.39 -10.67 -3.49
CA ASP A 196 31.33 -11.24 -4.46
C ASP A 196 31.81 -12.65 -4.07
N ARG A 197 31.98 -12.90 -2.77
CA ARG A 197 32.35 -14.23 -2.24
C ARG A 197 31.19 -15.24 -2.22
N SER A 198 29.96 -14.75 -2.16
CA SER A 198 28.76 -15.59 -2.07
C SER A 198 28.48 -16.33 -3.39
N ARG A 199 28.20 -17.63 -3.27
CA ARG A 199 27.88 -18.52 -4.39
C ARG A 199 26.39 -18.60 -4.67
N ARG A 200 25.56 -18.42 -3.63
CA ARG A 200 24.09 -18.48 -3.73
C ARG A 200 23.45 -17.27 -3.06
N PRO A 201 23.79 -16.03 -3.49
CA PRO A 201 23.16 -14.84 -2.93
C PRO A 201 21.73 -14.71 -3.45
N VAL A 202 20.89 -14.02 -2.67
CA VAL A 202 19.58 -13.54 -3.11
C VAL A 202 19.34 -12.13 -2.61
N ILE A 203 18.63 -11.31 -3.39
CA ILE A 203 18.14 -10.00 -2.98
C ILE A 203 16.65 -10.10 -2.64
N VAL A 204 16.24 -9.46 -1.55
CA VAL A 204 14.83 -9.20 -1.22
C VAL A 204 14.57 -7.70 -1.31
N ALA A 205 13.81 -7.28 -2.32
CA ALA A 205 13.45 -5.88 -2.53
C ALA A 205 12.11 -5.55 -1.85
N GLY A 206 12.17 -4.52 -1.00
CA GLY A 206 11.12 -4.12 -0.08
C GLY A 206 10.25 -2.95 -0.52
N SER A 207 9.23 -2.62 0.29
CA SER A 207 8.36 -1.46 0.02
C SER A 207 9.11 -0.13 0.00
N ALA A 208 10.16 0.07 0.80
CA ALA A 208 10.92 1.32 0.80
C ALA A 208 11.68 1.55 -0.52
N VAL A 209 11.92 0.50 -1.32
CA VAL A 209 12.48 0.65 -2.67
C VAL A 209 11.54 1.45 -3.58
N GLN A 210 10.23 1.22 -3.49
CA GLN A 210 9.22 2.00 -4.21
C GLN A 210 9.17 3.43 -3.69
N LEU A 211 9.06 3.57 -2.37
CA LEU A 211 8.91 4.87 -1.71
C LEU A 211 10.11 5.81 -1.93
N ALA A 212 11.33 5.25 -1.95
CA ALA A 212 12.56 6.00 -2.22
C ALA A 212 12.84 6.19 -3.73
N GLY A 213 12.00 5.65 -4.63
CA GLY A 213 12.26 5.66 -6.07
C GLY A 213 13.49 4.85 -6.51
N ALA A 214 13.95 3.90 -5.68
CA ALA A 214 15.22 3.19 -5.84
C ALA A 214 15.16 1.93 -6.74
N HIS A 215 14.07 1.72 -7.47
CA HIS A 215 13.84 0.53 -8.30
C HIS A 215 14.95 0.31 -9.36
N ARG A 216 15.45 1.38 -9.98
CA ARG A 216 16.54 1.28 -10.99
C ARG A 216 17.87 0.88 -10.37
N GLN A 217 18.12 1.29 -9.13
CA GLN A 217 19.35 1.07 -8.39
C GLN A 217 19.42 -0.39 -7.93
N VAL A 218 18.34 -0.91 -7.33
CA VAL A 218 18.24 -2.35 -6.97
C VAL A 218 18.36 -3.22 -8.22
N ARG A 219 17.72 -2.84 -9.33
CA ARG A 219 17.85 -3.55 -10.61
C ARG A 219 19.29 -3.59 -11.09
N ARG A 220 20.00 -2.46 -11.09
CA ARG A 220 21.42 -2.39 -11.47
C ARG A 220 22.29 -3.29 -10.61
N LEU A 221 22.06 -3.32 -9.30
CA LEU A 221 22.76 -4.23 -8.39
C LEU A 221 22.52 -5.69 -8.76
N ALA A 222 21.26 -6.08 -8.97
CA ALA A 222 20.89 -7.44 -9.35
C ALA A 222 21.52 -7.85 -10.69
N GLU A 223 21.57 -6.96 -11.68
CA GLU A 223 22.17 -7.20 -12.99
C GLU A 223 23.70 -7.27 -12.93
N ALA A 224 24.34 -6.32 -12.24
CA ALA A 224 25.80 -6.21 -12.12
C ALA A 224 26.39 -7.48 -11.49
N ALA A 225 25.77 -7.95 -10.40
CA ALA A 225 26.20 -9.16 -9.71
C ALA A 225 25.42 -10.42 -10.14
N SER A 226 24.50 -10.39 -11.10
CA SER A 226 23.71 -11.59 -11.48
C SER A 226 23.06 -12.29 -10.28
N ILE A 227 22.40 -11.53 -9.42
CA ILE A 227 21.79 -12.04 -8.18
C ILE A 227 20.28 -12.25 -8.38
N PRO A 228 19.74 -13.45 -8.10
CA PRO A 228 18.30 -13.68 -8.01
C PRO A 228 17.61 -12.72 -7.04
N MET A 229 16.49 -12.14 -7.46
CA MET A 229 15.74 -11.16 -6.70
C MET A 229 14.30 -11.61 -6.47
N PHE A 230 13.84 -11.40 -5.24
CA PHE A 230 12.46 -11.57 -4.80
C PHE A 230 11.92 -10.22 -4.34
N ALA A 231 10.69 -9.89 -4.70
CA ALA A 231 10.04 -8.67 -4.25
C ALA A 231 8.96 -8.97 -3.20
N ASN A 232 8.75 -8.06 -2.26
CA ASN A 232 7.60 -8.07 -1.35
C ASN A 232 6.84 -6.74 -1.41
N GLY A 233 5.56 -6.74 -1.02
CA GLY A 233 4.73 -5.52 -0.92
C GLY A 233 4.86 -4.60 -2.13
N LEU A 234 5.21 -3.33 -1.88
CA LEU A 234 5.37 -2.32 -2.93
C LEU A 234 6.66 -2.48 -3.75
N GLY A 235 7.61 -3.32 -3.32
CA GLY A 235 8.80 -3.64 -4.12
C GLY A 235 8.48 -4.48 -5.37
N ARG A 236 7.26 -5.03 -5.47
CA ARG A 236 6.80 -5.76 -6.66
C ARG A 236 6.85 -4.86 -7.90
N GLY A 237 7.31 -5.43 -9.02
CA GLY A 237 7.54 -4.70 -10.26
C GLY A 237 8.92 -4.05 -10.38
N THR A 238 9.77 -4.11 -9.34
CA THR A 238 11.19 -3.65 -9.43
C THR A 238 11.94 -4.35 -10.56
N LEU A 239 11.67 -5.65 -10.77
CA LEU A 239 12.05 -6.38 -11.98
C LEU A 239 10.78 -6.92 -12.64
N PRO A 240 10.66 -6.80 -13.98
CA PRO A 240 9.65 -7.50 -14.75
C PRO A 240 9.68 -9.01 -14.48
N ALA A 241 8.52 -9.68 -14.58
CA ALA A 241 8.39 -11.10 -14.27
C ALA A 241 9.22 -12.02 -15.19
N ASP A 242 9.49 -11.59 -16.43
CA ASP A 242 10.29 -12.28 -17.42
C ASP A 242 11.80 -12.00 -17.30
N HIS A 243 12.21 -11.11 -16.39
CA HIS A 243 13.62 -10.79 -16.20
C HIS A 243 14.41 -12.01 -15.68
N PRO A 244 15.63 -12.30 -16.18
CA PRO A 244 16.41 -13.49 -15.80
C PRO A 244 16.69 -13.65 -14.30
N ASN A 245 16.76 -12.53 -13.58
CA ASN A 245 16.96 -12.49 -12.13
C ASN A 245 15.66 -12.35 -11.32
N SER A 246 14.49 -12.29 -11.96
CA SER A 246 13.21 -12.18 -11.25
C SER A 246 12.66 -13.56 -10.88
N PHE A 247 12.31 -13.71 -9.60
CA PHE A 247 11.76 -14.94 -9.03
C PHE A 247 10.61 -14.63 -8.06
N SER A 248 9.62 -15.51 -8.03
CA SER A 248 8.39 -15.28 -7.26
C SER A 248 7.86 -16.55 -6.59
N ARG A 249 8.11 -17.72 -7.18
CA ARG A 249 7.69 -19.05 -6.71
C ARG A 249 8.82 -19.86 -6.12
N ALA A 250 10.07 -19.54 -6.47
CA ALA A 250 11.25 -20.23 -5.94
C ALA A 250 11.67 -19.79 -4.52
N ARG A 251 10.89 -18.94 -3.84
CA ARG A 251 11.27 -18.29 -2.57
C ARG A 251 11.64 -19.27 -1.47
N SER A 252 10.89 -20.37 -1.29
CA SER A 252 11.22 -21.37 -0.27
C SER A 252 12.54 -22.10 -0.56
N VAL A 253 12.86 -22.37 -1.84
CA VAL A 253 14.11 -23.04 -2.22
C VAL A 253 15.27 -22.07 -2.05
N ALA A 254 15.10 -20.83 -2.53
CA ALA A 254 16.05 -19.74 -2.36
C ALA A 254 16.43 -19.53 -0.89
N PHE A 255 15.46 -19.31 0.00
CA PHE A 255 15.75 -18.95 1.39
C PHE A 255 16.31 -20.11 2.22
N LYS A 256 16.06 -21.37 1.85
CA LYS A 256 16.64 -22.53 2.55
C LYS A 256 18.05 -22.87 2.10
N SER A 257 18.44 -22.41 0.91
CA SER A 257 19.70 -22.82 0.28
C SER A 257 20.67 -21.67 0.02
N ALA A 258 20.23 -20.41 0.15
CA ALA A 258 21.09 -19.25 0.05
C ALA A 258 22.24 -19.31 1.05
N ASP A 259 23.39 -18.75 0.69
CA ASP A 259 24.49 -18.49 1.62
C ASP A 259 24.57 -17.00 2.04
N LEU A 260 23.88 -16.12 1.31
CA LEU A 260 23.71 -14.71 1.63
C LEU A 260 22.30 -14.24 1.22
N VAL A 261 21.61 -13.55 2.13
CA VAL A 261 20.35 -12.86 1.85
C VAL A 261 20.56 -11.36 2.07
N VAL A 262 20.43 -10.57 1.00
CA VAL A 262 20.51 -9.11 1.04
C VAL A 262 19.09 -8.55 1.04
N VAL A 263 18.63 -8.10 2.21
CA VAL A 263 17.30 -7.51 2.38
C VAL A 263 17.42 -5.99 2.22
N VAL A 264 16.61 -5.41 1.33
CA VAL A 264 16.68 -4.00 0.96
C VAL A 264 15.33 -3.34 1.17
N GLY A 265 15.26 -2.35 2.06
CA GLY A 265 14.09 -1.49 2.20
C GLY A 265 12.82 -2.17 2.73
N THR A 266 12.96 -3.19 3.58
CA THR A 266 11.84 -3.85 4.26
C THR A 266 12.29 -4.42 5.60
N PRO A 267 11.47 -4.32 6.67
CA PRO A 267 11.81 -4.92 7.95
C PRO A 267 11.92 -6.45 7.86
N LEU A 268 12.79 -7.02 8.69
CA LEU A 268 12.92 -8.47 8.91
C LEU A 268 11.76 -8.97 9.79
N ASP A 269 10.54 -8.89 9.29
CA ASP A 269 9.32 -9.24 10.03
C ASP A 269 8.82 -10.67 9.71
N PHE A 270 7.61 -11.01 10.18
CA PHE A 270 6.98 -12.31 9.94
C PHE A 270 6.88 -12.69 8.46
N ARG A 271 6.80 -11.71 7.55
CA ARG A 271 6.74 -11.94 6.08
C ARG A 271 8.09 -12.42 5.54
N LEU A 272 9.16 -12.24 6.29
CA LEU A 272 10.52 -12.71 6.03
C LEU A 272 11.00 -13.73 7.07
N GLY A 273 10.08 -14.34 7.83
CA GLY A 273 10.44 -15.32 8.86
C GLY A 273 11.34 -14.74 9.95
N PHE A 274 11.18 -13.45 10.27
CA PHE A 274 11.97 -12.74 11.27
C PHE A 274 13.49 -12.74 10.97
N GLY A 275 13.84 -12.72 9.67
CA GLY A 275 15.22 -12.78 9.20
C GLY A 275 15.90 -14.15 9.33
N GLN A 276 15.14 -15.20 9.64
CA GLN A 276 15.67 -16.57 9.72
C GLN A 276 15.68 -17.22 8.33
N PHE A 277 16.87 -17.29 7.72
CA PHE A 277 17.09 -17.84 6.39
C PHE A 277 17.99 -19.08 6.42
N GLY A 278 17.77 -19.97 7.39
CA GLY A 278 18.64 -21.13 7.61
C GLY A 278 20.06 -20.71 8.01
N ASP A 279 21.07 -21.25 7.32
CA ASP A 279 22.49 -20.95 7.57
C ASP A 279 23.01 -19.72 6.80
N ALA A 280 22.14 -19.00 6.07
CA ALA A 280 22.57 -17.87 5.26
C ALA A 280 23.03 -16.68 6.13
N ALA A 281 24.10 -16.02 5.71
CA ALA A 281 24.44 -14.69 6.21
C ALA A 281 23.34 -13.69 5.81
N VAL A 282 23.02 -12.73 6.69
CA VAL A 282 21.98 -11.73 6.42
C VAL A 282 22.59 -10.35 6.34
N ALA A 283 22.39 -9.67 5.21
CA ALA A 283 22.69 -8.26 5.05
C ALA A 283 21.40 -7.46 4.99
N HIS A 284 21.36 -6.29 5.65
CA HIS A 284 20.16 -5.45 5.69
C HIS A 284 20.49 -4.01 5.32
N VAL A 285 19.80 -3.48 4.30
CA VAL A 285 20.00 -2.14 3.75
C VAL A 285 18.73 -1.32 3.99
N VAL A 286 18.86 -0.24 4.77
CA VAL A 286 17.75 0.63 5.20
C VAL A 286 18.10 2.10 5.07
N ASP A 287 17.07 2.96 5.07
CA ASP A 287 17.17 4.42 4.91
C ASP A 287 16.99 5.21 6.22
N HIS A 288 16.86 4.54 7.37
CA HIS A 288 16.61 5.18 8.67
C HIS A 288 17.28 4.47 9.84
N GLY A 289 17.50 5.24 10.92
CA GLY A 289 18.37 4.88 12.05
C GLY A 289 17.96 3.63 12.84
N ASP A 290 16.66 3.40 12.99
CA ASP A 290 16.08 2.26 13.69
C ASP A 290 15.57 1.16 12.75
N GLY A 291 15.89 1.25 11.45
CA GLY A 291 15.44 0.28 10.44
C GLY A 291 16.19 -1.05 10.47
N LEU A 292 17.44 -1.07 10.96
CA LEU A 292 18.23 -2.29 11.02
C LEU A 292 17.63 -3.30 11.99
N GLY A 293 17.67 -4.58 11.61
CA GLY A 293 17.00 -5.64 12.35
C GLY A 293 17.78 -6.03 13.59
N SER A 294 17.53 -5.35 14.71
CA SER A 294 18.27 -5.54 15.97
C SER A 294 18.13 -6.93 16.61
N HIS A 295 17.15 -7.73 16.17
CA HIS A 295 16.91 -9.10 16.62
C HIS A 295 17.66 -10.17 15.78
N VAL A 296 18.41 -9.74 14.74
CA VAL A 296 19.19 -10.60 13.86
C VAL A 296 20.66 -10.22 13.96
N ASP A 297 21.54 -11.22 14.02
CA ASP A 297 22.98 -11.01 13.88
C ASP A 297 23.31 -10.76 12.40
N LEU A 298 23.44 -9.49 12.02
CA LEU A 298 23.64 -9.09 10.63
C LEU A 298 25.12 -9.26 10.24
N ALA A 299 25.36 -9.92 9.12
CA ALA A 299 26.69 -9.97 8.50
C ALA A 299 27.11 -8.60 7.93
N ALA A 300 26.14 -7.77 7.54
CA ALA A 300 26.34 -6.37 7.17
C ALA A 300 25.04 -5.58 7.36
N GLY A 301 25.15 -4.33 7.83
CA GLY A 301 24.04 -3.40 7.94
C GLY A 301 24.40 -2.09 7.25
N LEU A 302 23.63 -1.68 6.24
CA LEU A 302 23.81 -0.37 5.60
C LEU A 302 22.68 0.55 6.00
N MET A 303 23.04 1.77 6.41
CA MET A 303 22.12 2.83 6.79
C MET A 303 22.42 4.07 5.98
N GLY A 304 21.53 4.42 5.05
CA GLY A 304 21.65 5.59 4.20
C GLY A 304 20.56 5.61 3.14
N ASP A 305 20.40 6.73 2.45
CA ASP A 305 19.42 6.83 1.37
C ASP A 305 19.63 5.70 0.36
N LEU A 306 18.55 4.99 0.03
CA LEU A 306 18.64 3.78 -0.78
C LEU A 306 19.23 4.08 -2.16
N THR A 307 18.95 5.25 -2.74
CA THR A 307 19.36 5.57 -4.10
C THR A 307 20.89 5.64 -4.26
N PRO A 308 21.62 6.56 -3.61
CA PRO A 308 23.07 6.65 -3.75
C PRO A 308 23.80 5.47 -3.08
N THR A 309 23.23 4.86 -2.04
CA THR A 309 23.81 3.66 -1.39
C THR A 309 23.85 2.48 -2.36
N LEU A 310 22.71 2.17 -3.00
CA LEU A 310 22.62 1.04 -3.94
C LEU A 310 23.39 1.29 -5.23
N ASP A 311 23.51 2.54 -5.68
CA ASP A 311 24.36 2.88 -6.84
C ASP A 311 25.84 2.67 -6.56
N THR A 312 26.29 3.08 -5.39
CA THR A 312 27.68 2.86 -4.97
C THR A 312 27.94 1.37 -4.78
N LEU A 313 27.00 0.63 -4.17
CA LEU A 313 27.09 -0.82 -4.02
C LEU A 313 27.12 -1.56 -5.37
N ALA A 314 26.25 -1.18 -6.31
CA ALA A 314 26.22 -1.76 -7.65
C ALA A 314 27.51 -1.52 -8.45
N ALA A 315 28.21 -0.40 -8.18
CA ALA A 315 29.51 -0.09 -8.77
C ALA A 315 30.69 -0.84 -8.10
N ALA A 316 30.54 -1.21 -6.82
CA ALA A 316 31.58 -1.87 -6.04
C ALA A 316 31.61 -3.41 -6.24
N VAL A 317 30.46 -4.03 -6.55
CA VAL A 317 30.38 -5.48 -6.79
C VAL A 317 31.03 -5.90 -8.10
N THR A 318 31.58 -7.11 -8.12
CA THR A 318 32.09 -7.74 -9.33
C THR A 318 31.17 -8.84 -9.84
N ARG A 319 31.16 -9.03 -11.16
CA ARG A 319 30.33 -10.08 -11.78
C ARG A 319 30.94 -11.45 -11.53
N THR A 320 30.30 -12.24 -10.67
CA THR A 320 30.59 -13.67 -10.49
C THR A 320 29.62 -14.52 -11.32
N ASP A 321 30.11 -15.62 -11.89
CA ASP A 321 29.23 -16.59 -12.56
C ASP A 321 28.36 -17.33 -11.52
N ARG A 322 27.05 -17.17 -11.67
CA ARG A 322 26.01 -17.73 -10.80
C ARG A 322 24.98 -18.52 -11.62
N SER A 323 25.36 -18.95 -12.82
CA SER A 323 24.45 -19.61 -13.78
C SER A 323 23.81 -20.88 -13.18
N ASP A 324 24.58 -21.72 -12.49
CA ASP A 324 24.06 -22.93 -11.83
C ASP A 324 23.01 -22.61 -10.75
N TRP A 325 23.21 -21.50 -10.01
CA TRP A 325 22.28 -21.07 -8.97
C TRP A 325 20.98 -20.53 -9.57
N ILE A 326 21.09 -19.66 -10.58
CA ILE A 326 19.97 -19.13 -11.32
C ILE A 326 19.16 -20.27 -11.96
N GLU A 327 19.82 -21.24 -12.58
CA GLU A 327 19.17 -22.39 -13.22
C GLU A 327 18.41 -23.26 -12.21
N THR A 328 19.02 -23.53 -11.04
CA THR A 328 18.37 -24.28 -9.95
C THR A 328 17.07 -23.59 -9.51
N LEU A 329 17.11 -22.27 -9.30
CA LEU A 329 15.91 -21.51 -8.94
C LEU A 329 14.91 -21.44 -10.10
N ARG A 330 15.39 -21.34 -11.34
CA ARG A 330 14.54 -21.24 -12.53
C ARG A 330 13.77 -22.53 -12.76
N GLN A 331 14.38 -23.68 -12.56
CA GLN A 331 13.68 -24.97 -12.61
C GLN A 331 12.56 -25.03 -11.56
N SER A 332 12.86 -24.66 -10.30
CA SER A 332 11.83 -24.58 -9.26
C SER A 332 10.72 -23.58 -9.59
N GLU A 333 11.04 -22.45 -10.20
CA GLU A 333 10.05 -21.45 -10.64
C GLU A 333 9.13 -22.01 -11.74
N ILE A 334 9.70 -22.70 -12.74
CA ILE A 334 8.96 -23.33 -13.84
C ILE A 334 8.02 -24.42 -13.31
N ASP A 335 8.51 -25.30 -12.44
CA ASP A 335 7.71 -26.38 -11.86
C ASP A 335 6.52 -25.79 -11.09
N LYS A 336 6.76 -24.80 -10.24
CA LYS A 336 5.69 -24.13 -9.47
C LYS A 336 4.71 -23.33 -10.32
N ARG A 337 5.18 -22.66 -11.38
CA ARG A 337 4.28 -21.97 -12.32
C ARG A 337 3.46 -22.95 -13.16
N THR A 338 3.95 -24.16 -13.37
CA THR A 338 3.18 -25.25 -14.01
C THR A 338 2.08 -25.74 -13.07
N GLU A 339 2.41 -26.03 -11.81
CA GLU A 339 1.41 -26.36 -10.77
C GLU A 339 0.34 -25.26 -10.64
N ASP A 340 0.75 -23.99 -10.63
CA ASP A 340 -0.17 -22.84 -10.58
C ASP A 340 -1.14 -22.85 -11.76
N ARG A 341 -0.63 -23.09 -12.99
CA ARG A 341 -1.45 -23.12 -14.21
C ARG A 341 -2.47 -24.25 -14.17
N ASP A 342 -2.07 -25.43 -13.70
CA ASP A 342 -2.98 -26.56 -13.54
C ASP A 342 -4.10 -26.21 -12.56
N GLN A 343 -3.76 -25.60 -11.42
CA GLN A 343 -4.74 -25.15 -10.43
C GLN A 343 -5.70 -24.07 -10.98
N MET A 344 -5.17 -23.11 -11.74
CA MET A 344 -5.95 -22.06 -12.40
C MET A 344 -6.82 -22.57 -13.56
N SER A 345 -6.60 -23.80 -14.04
CA SER A 345 -7.38 -24.41 -15.13
C SER A 345 -8.51 -25.34 -14.65
N THR A 346 -8.69 -25.47 -13.34
CA THR A 346 -9.76 -26.29 -12.74
C THR A 346 -11.15 -25.90 -13.26
N THR A 347 -12.02 -26.88 -13.51
CA THR A 347 -13.34 -26.70 -14.17
C THR A 347 -14.53 -27.04 -13.26
N GLY A 348 -14.29 -27.26 -11.96
CA GLY A 348 -15.34 -27.65 -11.01
C GLY A 348 -16.28 -26.51 -10.63
N SER A 349 -17.50 -26.87 -10.26
CA SER A 349 -18.49 -26.01 -9.58
C SER A 349 -18.73 -26.59 -8.17
N PRO A 350 -18.66 -25.80 -7.08
CA PRO A 350 -18.44 -24.34 -7.04
C PRO A 350 -17.05 -23.91 -7.55
N ILE A 351 -16.92 -22.64 -7.95
CA ILE A 351 -15.70 -22.11 -8.59
C ILE A 351 -14.53 -22.19 -7.62
N HIS A 352 -13.50 -22.95 -7.96
CA HIS A 352 -12.26 -22.95 -7.20
C HIS A 352 -11.61 -21.55 -7.27
N PRO A 353 -11.18 -20.91 -6.16
CA PRO A 353 -10.62 -19.55 -6.16
C PRO A 353 -9.50 -19.31 -7.18
N ALA A 354 -8.60 -20.28 -7.38
CA ALA A 354 -7.55 -20.19 -8.40
C ALA A 354 -8.09 -20.09 -9.85
N ARG A 355 -9.23 -20.71 -10.19
CA ARG A 355 -9.80 -20.65 -11.54
C ARG A 355 -10.13 -19.20 -11.94
N LEU A 356 -10.62 -18.41 -10.99
CA LEU A 356 -10.89 -16.98 -11.21
C LEU A 356 -9.65 -16.26 -11.76
N TYR A 357 -8.47 -16.52 -11.17
CA TYR A 357 -7.22 -15.89 -11.63
C TYR A 357 -6.81 -16.35 -13.02
N GLY A 358 -7.01 -17.63 -13.36
CA GLY A 358 -6.76 -18.13 -14.71
C GLY A 358 -7.52 -17.36 -15.79
N GLU A 359 -8.74 -16.92 -15.47
CA GLU A 359 -9.59 -16.13 -16.36
C GLU A 359 -9.30 -14.62 -16.28
N LEU A 360 -8.88 -14.10 -15.12
CA LEU A 360 -8.61 -12.67 -14.92
C LEU A 360 -7.27 -12.22 -15.51
N LEU A 361 -6.21 -13.02 -15.36
CA LEU A 361 -4.84 -12.62 -15.70
C LEU A 361 -4.66 -12.11 -17.15
N PRO A 362 -5.34 -12.65 -18.19
CA PRO A 362 -5.24 -12.12 -19.55
C PRO A 362 -5.70 -10.66 -19.73
N TYR A 363 -6.46 -10.11 -18.79
CA TYR A 363 -6.97 -8.73 -18.81
C TYR A 363 -6.09 -7.76 -18.02
N LEU A 364 -5.05 -8.26 -17.36
CA LEU A 364 -4.10 -7.45 -16.59
C LEU A 364 -2.87 -7.19 -17.45
N ASP A 365 -2.54 -5.91 -17.64
CA ASP A 365 -1.43 -5.44 -18.46
C ASP A 365 -0.50 -4.51 -17.66
N ASP A 366 0.52 -3.97 -18.34
CA ASP A 366 1.48 -3.04 -17.75
C ASP A 366 0.88 -1.66 -17.38
N THR A 367 -0.35 -1.39 -17.80
CA THR A 367 -1.14 -0.20 -17.43
C THR A 367 -2.16 -0.49 -16.33
N THR A 368 -2.15 -1.69 -15.74
CA THR A 368 -3.14 -2.07 -14.72
C THR A 368 -2.56 -1.97 -13.30
N VAL A 369 -3.18 -1.15 -12.45
CA VAL A 369 -2.94 -1.13 -11.00
C VAL A 369 -3.88 -2.15 -10.35
N VAL A 370 -3.29 -3.19 -9.75
CA VAL A 370 -4.02 -4.23 -9.03
C VAL A 370 -3.96 -3.97 -7.53
N ILE A 371 -5.12 -3.98 -6.89
CA ILE A 371 -5.29 -3.65 -5.47
C ILE A 371 -5.89 -4.87 -4.78
N GLY A 372 -5.18 -5.46 -3.82
CA GLY A 372 -5.72 -6.53 -2.98
C GLY A 372 -6.33 -5.98 -1.70
N ASP A 373 -7.54 -6.45 -1.35
CA ASP A 373 -8.15 -6.19 -0.03
C ASP A 373 -8.89 -7.45 0.48
N GLY A 374 -8.37 -8.09 1.53
CA GLY A 374 -8.88 -9.38 1.98
C GLY A 374 -7.79 -10.34 2.43
N GLY A 375 -8.22 -11.52 2.87
CA GLY A 375 -7.36 -12.54 3.45
C GLY A 375 -6.81 -13.54 2.42
N ASP A 376 -7.49 -14.68 2.34
CA ASP A 376 -7.12 -15.81 1.48
C ASP A 376 -7.24 -15.45 -0.01
N PHE A 377 -8.29 -14.70 -0.38
CA PHE A 377 -8.46 -14.20 -1.75
C PHE A 377 -7.25 -13.38 -2.20
N VAL A 378 -6.80 -12.40 -1.40
CA VAL A 378 -5.59 -11.62 -1.70
C VAL A 378 -4.32 -12.46 -1.61
N SER A 379 -4.30 -13.52 -0.79
CA SER A 379 -3.17 -14.45 -0.77
C SER A 379 -3.03 -15.19 -2.11
N TYR A 380 -4.15 -15.59 -2.74
CA TYR A 380 -4.13 -16.10 -4.12
C TYR A 380 -3.68 -15.04 -5.12
N ALA A 381 -4.19 -13.80 -5.04
CA ALA A 381 -3.74 -12.70 -5.90
C ALA A 381 -2.23 -12.46 -5.77
N GLY A 382 -1.73 -12.39 -4.53
CA GLY A 382 -0.33 -12.17 -4.21
C GLY A 382 0.57 -13.28 -4.75
N ARG A 383 0.05 -14.50 -4.87
CA ARG A 383 0.68 -15.59 -5.63
C ARG A 383 0.55 -15.31 -7.12
N PHE A 384 -0.65 -15.40 -7.71
CA PHE A 384 -0.82 -15.53 -9.17
C PHE A 384 -0.60 -14.25 -9.99
N VAL A 385 -0.85 -13.07 -9.45
CA VAL A 385 -0.74 -11.79 -10.18
C VAL A 385 0.70 -11.31 -10.15
N ASP A 386 1.37 -11.30 -11.30
CA ASP A 386 2.68 -10.66 -11.43
C ASP A 386 2.52 -9.15 -11.62
N ALA A 387 3.36 -8.35 -10.96
CA ALA A 387 3.41 -6.90 -11.18
C ALA A 387 4.47 -6.58 -12.26
N PRO A 388 4.08 -6.07 -13.43
CA PRO A 388 5.02 -5.86 -14.53
C PRO A 388 5.95 -4.66 -14.33
N LEU A 389 5.47 -3.63 -13.61
CA LEU A 389 6.17 -2.37 -13.35
C LEU A 389 5.98 -1.94 -11.87
N PRO A 390 6.90 -1.12 -11.32
CA PRO A 390 6.72 -0.55 -9.99
C PRO A 390 5.40 0.25 -9.90
N GLY A 391 4.74 0.22 -8.74
CA GLY A 391 3.46 0.92 -8.56
C GLY A 391 2.25 0.28 -9.27
N ARG A 392 2.35 -0.98 -9.71
CA ARG A 392 1.22 -1.76 -10.28
C ARG A 392 0.55 -2.70 -9.28
N TRP A 393 0.98 -2.68 -8.03
CA TRP A 393 0.44 -3.51 -6.96
C TRP A 393 0.29 -2.69 -5.67
N LEU A 394 -0.90 -2.73 -5.09
CA LEU A 394 -1.18 -2.21 -3.75
C LEU A 394 -1.83 -3.30 -2.90
N ASP A 395 -1.43 -3.36 -1.63
CA ASP A 395 -2.05 -4.21 -0.61
C ASP A 395 -2.03 -3.49 0.76
N PRO A 396 -2.75 -4.02 1.77
CA PRO A 396 -2.85 -3.40 3.09
C PRO A 396 -1.53 -3.39 3.88
N GLY A 397 -0.51 -4.14 3.43
CA GLY A 397 0.78 -4.30 4.08
C GLY A 397 0.72 -5.07 5.40
N PRO A 398 1.77 -4.97 6.26
CA PRO A 398 1.92 -5.81 7.45
C PRO A 398 0.83 -5.60 8.50
N PHE A 399 0.19 -4.42 8.57
CA PHE A 399 -0.91 -4.18 9.50
C PHE A 399 -2.19 -4.93 9.10
N GLY A 400 -2.33 -5.30 7.83
CA GLY A 400 -3.44 -6.14 7.37
C GLY A 400 -4.83 -5.51 7.53
N CYS A 401 -4.93 -4.18 7.45
CA CYS A 401 -6.20 -3.48 7.66
C CYS A 401 -7.15 -3.66 6.46
N LEU A 402 -8.23 -4.42 6.69
CA LEU A 402 -9.27 -4.65 5.70
C LEU A 402 -10.10 -3.38 5.43
N GLY A 403 -10.61 -3.24 4.22
CA GLY A 403 -11.41 -2.09 3.77
C GLY A 403 -10.60 -0.99 3.09
N SER A 404 -9.32 -1.23 2.82
CA SER A 404 -8.42 -0.28 2.15
C SER A 404 -8.63 -0.22 0.63
N GLY A 405 -9.22 -1.25 0.02
CA GLY A 405 -9.22 -1.43 -1.44
C GLY A 405 -9.89 -0.29 -2.21
N PHE A 406 -11.04 0.20 -1.73
CA PHE A 406 -11.74 1.31 -2.38
C PHE A 406 -11.03 2.65 -2.20
N GLY A 407 -10.49 2.92 -1.01
CA GLY A 407 -9.65 4.10 -0.79
C GLY A 407 -8.45 4.07 -1.73
N TYR A 408 -7.75 2.93 -1.80
CA TYR A 408 -6.62 2.77 -2.70
C TYR A 408 -6.98 2.95 -4.18
N ALA A 409 -8.15 2.48 -4.61
CA ALA A 409 -8.63 2.70 -5.98
C ALA A 409 -8.86 4.19 -6.27
N ILE A 410 -9.49 4.92 -5.34
CA ILE A 410 -9.71 6.36 -5.46
C ILE A 410 -8.36 7.09 -5.54
N GLY A 411 -7.41 6.78 -4.66
CA GLY A 411 -6.07 7.38 -4.67
C GLY A 411 -5.27 7.05 -5.93
N ALA A 412 -5.34 5.80 -6.41
CA ALA A 412 -4.69 5.38 -7.64
C ALA A 412 -5.23 6.13 -8.87
N SER A 413 -6.53 6.45 -8.92
CA SER A 413 -7.11 7.24 -10.02
C SER A 413 -6.56 8.66 -10.12
N VAL A 414 -6.06 9.20 -9.00
CA VAL A 414 -5.41 10.52 -8.95
C VAL A 414 -3.92 10.38 -9.27
N ALA A 415 -3.25 9.41 -8.66
CA ALA A 415 -1.80 9.23 -8.81
C ALA A 415 -1.38 8.61 -10.16
N GLN A 416 -2.28 7.88 -10.81
CA GLN A 416 -2.04 7.12 -12.04
C GLN A 416 -3.28 7.20 -12.97
N PRO A 417 -3.66 8.39 -13.46
CA PRO A 417 -4.93 8.62 -14.16
C PRO A 417 -5.07 7.85 -15.48
N ASP A 418 -3.95 7.49 -16.11
CA ASP A 418 -3.93 6.73 -17.36
C ASP A 418 -3.96 5.20 -17.15
N CYS A 419 -3.97 4.73 -15.90
CA CYS A 419 -3.94 3.32 -15.57
C CYS A 419 -5.35 2.77 -15.35
N ARG A 420 -5.56 1.53 -15.78
CA ARG A 420 -6.73 0.74 -15.39
C ARG A 420 -6.61 0.37 -13.91
N ILE A 421 -7.71 0.40 -13.16
CA ILE A 421 -7.73 0.06 -11.74
C ILE A 421 -8.59 -1.19 -11.53
N VAL A 422 -7.99 -2.19 -10.89
CA VAL A 422 -8.67 -3.46 -10.54
C VAL A 422 -8.54 -3.71 -9.04
N VAL A 423 -9.69 -3.82 -8.36
CA VAL A 423 -9.75 -4.18 -6.93
C VAL A 423 -10.13 -5.64 -6.79
N LEU A 424 -9.29 -6.42 -6.11
CA LEU A 424 -9.51 -7.82 -5.77
C LEU A 424 -9.88 -7.91 -4.29
N ALA A 425 -11.18 -7.99 -4.03
CA ALA A 425 -11.73 -7.95 -2.68
C ALA A 425 -12.22 -9.34 -2.23
N GLY A 426 -11.86 -9.77 -1.01
CA GLY A 426 -12.67 -10.79 -0.33
C GLY A 426 -14.04 -10.22 0.02
N ASP A 427 -15.10 -11.02 0.03
CA ASP A 427 -16.45 -10.58 0.41
C ASP A 427 -16.53 -9.93 1.80
N GLY A 428 -15.81 -10.49 2.79
CA GLY A 428 -15.70 -9.89 4.10
C GLY A 428 -15.03 -8.51 4.06
N ALA A 429 -13.93 -8.38 3.31
CA ALA A 429 -13.23 -7.10 3.16
C ALA A 429 -14.08 -6.05 2.41
N PHE A 430 -14.78 -6.48 1.37
CA PHE A 430 -15.75 -5.65 0.65
C PHE A 430 -16.80 -5.05 1.61
N GLY A 431 -17.23 -5.80 2.62
CA GLY A 431 -18.18 -5.33 3.63
C GLY A 431 -17.77 -4.07 4.39
N PHE A 432 -16.47 -3.76 4.50
CA PHE A 432 -16.00 -2.55 5.19
C PHE A 432 -16.19 -1.26 4.40
N ALA A 433 -16.01 -1.32 3.08
CA ALA A 433 -15.92 -0.12 2.24
C ALA A 433 -16.74 -0.19 0.93
N GLY A 434 -17.54 -1.24 0.71
CA GLY A 434 -18.32 -1.41 -0.51
C GLY A 434 -19.32 -0.30 -0.81
N ILE A 435 -19.71 0.51 0.18
CA ILE A 435 -20.54 1.71 -0.03
C ILE A 435 -19.85 2.77 -0.91
N GLU A 436 -18.52 2.72 -1.01
CA GLU A 436 -17.72 3.63 -1.85
C GLU A 436 -17.87 3.37 -3.35
N ILE A 437 -18.61 2.33 -3.76
CA ILE A 437 -19.12 2.25 -5.14
C ILE A 437 -19.87 3.54 -5.51
N ASP A 438 -20.64 4.13 -4.57
CA ASP A 438 -21.26 5.44 -4.76
C ASP A 438 -20.22 6.51 -5.12
N THR A 439 -19.12 6.57 -4.37
CA THR A 439 -18.05 7.55 -4.60
C THR A 439 -17.41 7.36 -5.96
N LEU A 440 -17.10 6.11 -6.35
CA LEU A 440 -16.53 5.81 -7.66
C LEU A 440 -17.48 6.27 -8.79
N VAL A 441 -18.77 5.94 -8.70
CA VAL A 441 -19.78 6.33 -9.70
C VAL A 441 -19.94 7.85 -9.73
N ARG A 442 -20.07 8.49 -8.57
CA ARG A 442 -20.31 9.94 -8.42
C ARG A 442 -19.16 10.80 -8.92
N HIS A 443 -17.92 10.31 -8.80
CA HIS A 443 -16.72 10.98 -9.31
C HIS A 443 -16.29 10.49 -10.70
N GLY A 444 -17.01 9.54 -11.31
CA GLY A 444 -16.68 8.98 -12.63
C GLY A 444 -15.32 8.28 -12.66
N ILE A 445 -14.99 7.54 -11.60
CA ILE A 445 -13.71 6.82 -11.48
C ILE A 445 -13.90 5.40 -12.00
N ASP A 446 -13.23 5.07 -13.11
CA ASP A 446 -13.30 3.77 -13.76
C ASP A 446 -12.56 2.70 -12.95
N VAL A 447 -13.31 1.74 -12.40
CA VAL A 447 -12.77 0.66 -11.56
C VAL A 447 -13.49 -0.65 -11.84
N THR A 448 -12.74 -1.73 -12.01
CA THR A 448 -13.27 -3.10 -11.98
C THR A 448 -13.02 -3.73 -10.62
N VAL A 449 -14.07 -4.02 -9.88
CA VAL A 449 -14.03 -4.71 -8.59
C VAL A 449 -14.39 -6.18 -8.81
N VAL A 450 -13.51 -7.09 -8.41
CA VAL A 450 -13.74 -8.53 -8.42
C VAL A 450 -13.82 -9.01 -6.98
N ILE A 451 -14.97 -9.58 -6.60
CA ILE A 451 -15.22 -10.10 -5.26
C ILE A 451 -15.08 -11.61 -5.27
N GLY A 452 -14.14 -12.14 -4.48
CA GLY A 452 -14.09 -13.56 -4.12
C GLY A 452 -15.09 -13.83 -2.99
N ASN A 453 -16.29 -14.28 -3.33
CA ASN A 453 -17.39 -14.47 -2.40
C ASN A 453 -17.51 -15.96 -2.02
N ASN A 454 -16.86 -16.34 -0.94
CA ASN A 454 -16.97 -17.67 -0.34
C ASN A 454 -17.92 -17.68 0.87
N GLY A 455 -18.47 -16.54 1.28
CA GLY A 455 -19.40 -16.45 2.41
C GLY A 455 -18.74 -16.73 3.74
N ILE A 456 -17.41 -16.58 3.88
CA ILE A 456 -16.69 -16.90 5.12
C ILE A 456 -15.49 -15.98 5.36
N TRP A 457 -15.08 -15.83 6.62
CA TRP A 457 -13.75 -15.33 6.97
C TRP A 457 -12.73 -16.46 6.81
N GLY A 458 -12.33 -16.77 5.57
CA GLY A 458 -11.54 -17.98 5.23
C GLY A 458 -10.25 -18.16 6.04
N LEU A 459 -9.49 -17.08 6.24
CA LEU A 459 -8.25 -17.10 7.05
C LEU A 459 -8.49 -17.32 8.56
N GLU A 460 -9.72 -17.20 9.05
CA GLU A 460 -10.07 -17.52 10.42
C GLU A 460 -10.73 -18.90 10.50
N LYS A 461 -11.66 -19.18 9.58
CA LYS A 461 -12.45 -20.42 9.57
C LYS A 461 -11.59 -21.66 9.38
N HIS A 462 -10.71 -21.69 8.39
CA HIS A 462 -9.92 -22.90 8.10
C HIS A 462 -8.89 -23.20 9.20
N PRO A 463 -8.11 -22.22 9.72
CA PRO A 463 -7.19 -22.48 10.84
C PRO A 463 -7.89 -22.90 12.13
N MET A 464 -9.03 -22.30 12.49
CA MET A 464 -9.80 -22.74 13.66
C MET A 464 -10.20 -24.22 13.55
N ARG A 465 -10.70 -24.66 12.39
CA ARG A 465 -11.02 -26.07 12.16
C ARG A 465 -9.79 -26.97 12.26
N ALA A 466 -8.66 -26.54 11.72
CA ALA A 466 -7.42 -27.31 11.76
C ALA A 466 -6.89 -27.48 13.20
N PHE A 467 -6.95 -26.42 14.02
CA PHE A 467 -6.41 -26.44 15.39
C PHE A 467 -7.38 -27.03 16.42
N TYR A 468 -8.66 -26.71 16.30
CA TYR A 468 -9.66 -27.02 17.32
C TYR A 468 -10.67 -28.08 16.88
N GLY A 469 -10.72 -28.44 15.59
CA GLY A 469 -11.72 -29.35 15.03
C GLY A 469 -13.09 -28.71 14.80
N TYR A 470 -13.26 -27.41 15.07
CA TYR A 470 -14.48 -26.64 14.87
C TYR A 470 -14.16 -25.17 14.56
N ASP A 471 -15.15 -24.41 14.11
CA ASP A 471 -15.09 -22.96 13.91
C ASP A 471 -16.30 -22.27 14.55
N VAL A 472 -16.20 -20.96 14.75
CA VAL A 472 -17.28 -20.13 15.31
C VAL A 472 -17.10 -18.67 14.86
N VAL A 473 -18.19 -17.93 14.62
CA VAL A 473 -18.18 -16.50 14.20
C VAL A 473 -17.32 -16.23 12.95
N ALA A 474 -17.25 -17.18 12.01
CA ALA A 474 -16.47 -17.07 10.79
C ALA A 474 -17.31 -17.22 9.50
N ASP A 475 -18.64 -17.26 9.64
CA ASP A 475 -19.58 -17.30 8.52
C ASP A 475 -20.08 -15.89 8.17
N LEU A 476 -20.18 -15.63 6.88
CA LEU A 476 -20.88 -14.50 6.28
C LEU A 476 -22.13 -15.04 5.55
N GLN A 477 -22.92 -14.14 4.95
CA GLN A 477 -24.09 -14.55 4.19
C GLN A 477 -23.68 -15.29 2.91
N GLU A 478 -23.99 -16.59 2.83
CA GLU A 478 -23.80 -17.40 1.62
C GLU A 478 -24.50 -16.76 0.41
N GLY A 479 -23.76 -16.60 -0.69
CA GLY A 479 -24.31 -16.07 -1.93
C GLY A 479 -24.80 -14.62 -1.84
N CYS A 480 -24.28 -13.83 -0.89
CA CYS A 480 -24.66 -12.43 -0.72
C CYS A 480 -24.55 -11.66 -2.05
N ARG A 481 -25.58 -10.87 -2.38
CA ARG A 481 -25.75 -10.21 -3.68
C ARG A 481 -25.11 -8.83 -3.73
N TYR A 482 -23.79 -8.76 -3.55
CA TYR A 482 -23.02 -7.53 -3.67
C TYR A 482 -23.10 -6.89 -5.06
N ASP A 483 -23.32 -7.69 -6.10
CA ASP A 483 -23.62 -7.23 -7.45
C ASP A 483 -24.91 -6.39 -7.51
N GLN A 484 -25.96 -6.78 -6.78
CA GLN A 484 -27.20 -6.00 -6.71
C GLN A 484 -27.04 -4.72 -5.90
N MET A 485 -26.23 -4.76 -4.83
CA MET A 485 -25.84 -3.56 -4.10
C MET A 485 -25.12 -2.56 -5.03
N ALA A 486 -24.20 -3.03 -5.86
CA ALA A 486 -23.51 -2.20 -6.85
C ALA A 486 -24.48 -1.56 -7.85
N GLN A 487 -25.43 -2.34 -8.38
CA GLN A 487 -26.48 -1.84 -9.28
C GLN A 487 -27.33 -0.75 -8.62
N ALA A 488 -27.69 -0.92 -7.35
CA ALA A 488 -28.46 0.07 -6.60
C ALA A 488 -27.69 1.39 -6.41
N LEU A 489 -26.35 1.35 -6.46
CA LEU A 489 -25.47 2.52 -6.38
C LEU A 489 -25.06 3.06 -7.76
N GLY A 490 -25.61 2.52 -8.85
CA GLY A 490 -25.38 3.01 -10.22
C GLY A 490 -24.20 2.39 -10.95
N ALA A 491 -23.53 1.38 -10.36
CA ALA A 491 -22.49 0.61 -11.02
C ALA A 491 -23.06 -0.58 -11.80
N LYS A 492 -22.27 -1.14 -12.71
CA LYS A 492 -22.59 -2.41 -13.36
C LYS A 492 -22.27 -3.54 -12.39
N GLY A 493 -23.26 -4.32 -12.00
CA GLY A 493 -23.07 -5.48 -11.12
C GLY A 493 -23.41 -6.78 -11.82
N THR A 494 -22.53 -7.78 -11.71
CA THR A 494 -22.73 -9.12 -12.27
C THR A 494 -22.41 -10.19 -11.23
N LEU A 495 -23.31 -11.16 -11.05
CA LEU A 495 -23.05 -12.37 -10.28
C LEU A 495 -22.49 -13.47 -11.20
N VAL A 496 -21.40 -14.10 -10.80
CA VAL A 496 -20.82 -15.27 -11.47
C VAL A 496 -20.93 -16.46 -10.52
N ALA A 497 -21.78 -17.44 -10.86
CA ALA A 497 -21.95 -18.68 -10.10
C ALA A 497 -21.32 -19.89 -10.79
N GLU A 498 -21.20 -19.84 -12.13
CA GLU A 498 -20.68 -20.96 -12.93
C GLU A 498 -19.35 -20.57 -13.59
N PRO A 499 -18.31 -21.45 -13.55
CA PRO A 499 -16.99 -21.16 -14.09
C PRO A 499 -16.99 -20.73 -15.56
N GLU A 500 -17.89 -21.27 -16.38
CA GLU A 500 -17.98 -21.02 -17.83
C GLU A 500 -18.38 -19.57 -18.14
N THR A 501 -18.93 -18.85 -17.18
CA THR A 501 -19.38 -17.45 -17.35
C THR A 501 -18.31 -16.42 -16.99
N LEU A 502 -17.18 -16.84 -16.42
CA LEU A 502 -16.09 -15.95 -15.99
C LEU A 502 -15.52 -15.14 -17.16
N SER A 503 -15.10 -15.81 -18.23
CA SER A 503 -14.45 -15.16 -19.38
C SER A 503 -15.34 -14.10 -20.01
N LEU A 504 -16.60 -14.44 -20.32
CA LEU A 504 -17.58 -13.51 -20.88
C LEU A 504 -17.86 -12.32 -19.95
N THR A 505 -17.84 -12.54 -18.64
CA THR A 505 -18.06 -11.47 -17.66
C THR A 505 -16.87 -10.52 -17.60
N PHE A 506 -15.64 -11.03 -17.70
CA PHE A 506 -14.45 -10.18 -17.79
C PHE A 506 -14.39 -9.44 -19.12
N ASP A 507 -14.65 -10.09 -20.27
CA ASP A 507 -14.75 -9.41 -21.56
C ASP A 507 -15.70 -8.22 -21.50
N ASP A 508 -16.88 -8.43 -20.95
CA ASP A 508 -17.91 -7.40 -20.78
C ASP A 508 -17.47 -6.30 -19.80
N ALA A 509 -16.84 -6.62 -18.67
CA ALA A 509 -16.38 -5.62 -17.70
C ALA A 509 -15.22 -4.77 -18.22
N PHE A 510 -14.21 -5.39 -18.85
CA PHE A 510 -13.00 -4.70 -19.32
C PHE A 510 -13.20 -3.95 -20.64
N SER A 511 -14.27 -4.27 -21.41
CA SER A 511 -14.65 -3.51 -22.61
C SER A 511 -15.58 -2.33 -22.32
N THR A 512 -16.25 -2.31 -21.16
CA THR A 512 -17.09 -1.18 -20.73
C THR A 512 -16.32 -0.26 -19.79
N GLY A 513 -16.25 1.04 -20.09
CA GLY A 513 -15.81 2.04 -19.12
C GLY A 513 -16.80 2.18 -17.95
N GLY A 514 -16.42 2.90 -16.90
CA GLY A 514 -17.19 3.06 -15.67
C GLY A 514 -16.84 2.06 -14.57
N VAL A 515 -17.73 1.96 -13.59
CA VAL A 515 -17.58 1.08 -12.42
C VAL A 515 -18.25 -0.27 -12.68
N SER A 516 -17.48 -1.35 -12.60
CA SER A 516 -17.97 -2.73 -12.71
C SER A 516 -17.67 -3.53 -11.44
N VAL A 517 -18.66 -4.28 -10.95
CA VAL A 517 -18.55 -5.17 -9.79
C VAL A 517 -18.92 -6.59 -10.20
N ILE A 518 -17.93 -7.47 -10.16
CA ILE A 518 -18.03 -8.88 -10.51
C ILE A 518 -18.01 -9.69 -9.22
N ASN A 519 -19.18 -10.16 -8.80
CA ASN A 519 -19.37 -10.96 -7.58
C ASN A 519 -19.24 -12.44 -7.92
N VAL A 520 -18.10 -13.06 -7.63
CA VAL A 520 -17.82 -14.45 -7.99
C VAL A 520 -18.03 -15.37 -6.80
N LEU A 521 -18.98 -16.30 -6.90
CA LEU A 521 -19.19 -17.31 -5.87
C LEU A 521 -18.06 -18.35 -5.92
N THR A 522 -17.23 -18.39 -4.89
CA THR A 522 -16.07 -19.28 -4.80
C THR A 522 -16.26 -20.37 -3.75
N ASP A 523 -15.64 -21.53 -3.96
CA ASP A 523 -15.75 -22.69 -3.09
C ASP A 523 -15.25 -22.40 -1.65
N PRO A 524 -16.13 -22.42 -0.63
CA PRO A 524 -15.73 -22.18 0.77
C PRO A 524 -14.92 -23.31 1.41
N THR A 525 -14.88 -24.48 0.79
CA THR A 525 -14.14 -25.65 1.29
C THR A 525 -12.66 -25.60 0.93
N VAL A 526 -12.29 -24.80 -0.07
CA VAL A 526 -10.92 -24.63 -0.52
C VAL A 526 -10.19 -23.68 0.42
N ALA A 527 -9.22 -24.21 1.16
CA ALA A 527 -8.33 -23.42 2.00
C ALA A 527 -7.11 -22.95 1.21
N TYR A 528 -6.72 -21.67 1.37
CA TYR A 528 -5.42 -21.22 0.87
C TYR A 528 -4.31 -21.94 1.65
N PRO A 529 -3.35 -22.60 0.97
CA PRO A 529 -2.29 -23.35 1.62
C PRO A 529 -1.25 -22.39 2.22
N ARG A 530 -1.51 -21.88 3.42
CA ARG A 530 -0.58 -21.03 4.17
C ARG A 530 0.15 -21.88 5.21
N SER A 531 1.48 -21.83 5.20
CA SER A 531 2.28 -22.17 6.38
C SER A 531 2.20 -20.98 7.34
N ALA A 532 1.21 -20.95 8.22
CA ALA A 532 1.06 -19.84 9.16
C ALA A 532 2.20 -19.85 10.19
N ASN A 533 3.08 -18.84 10.14
CA ASN A 533 3.96 -18.47 11.26
C ASN A 533 3.20 -17.50 12.18
N LEU A 534 2.04 -17.93 12.69
CA LEU A 534 1.26 -17.17 13.68
C LEU A 534 1.62 -17.57 15.12
N MET A 535 2.67 -18.39 15.28
CA MET A 535 3.25 -18.80 16.56
C MET A 535 4.76 -18.61 16.53
#